data_AF-A0A1M3KMP3-F1
#
_entry.id   AF-A0A1M3KMP3-F1
#
_cell.length_a   1.000
_cell.length_b   1.000
_cell.length_c   1.000
_cell.angle_alpha   90.00
_cell.angle_beta   90.00
_cell.angle_gamma   90.00
#
_symmetry.space_group_name_H-M   'P 1'
#
loop_
_entity.id
_entity.type
_entity.pdbx_description
1 polymer ?
#
loop_
_entity_poly.entity_id
_entity_poly.type
_entity_poly.pdbx_seq_one_letter_code
_entity_poly.pdbx_strand_id
1 'polypeptide(L)'
;MQPDQLIAELLARGDMNDETTRELNRMLEDFRAGKLEPEDDAYLRALHARILNLAPEPEEAAPASPSRLDGLTIEEWRDRALKAESELAQVEEAARNG
;
A
#
# COMPACT_ATOMS: atom_id res chain seq x y z
N MET A 1 8.12 -12.17 -12.99
CA MET A 1 8.55 -13.14 -11.96
C MET A 1 7.40 -14.05 -11.57
N GLN A 2 7.70 -15.28 -11.15
CA GLN A 2 6.72 -16.23 -10.59
C GLN A 2 6.56 -16.02 -9.07
N PRO A 3 5.41 -16.37 -8.45
CA PRO A 3 5.19 -16.24 -7.01
C PRO A 3 6.24 -16.91 -6.14
N ASP A 4 6.70 -18.10 -6.52
CA ASP A 4 7.73 -18.83 -5.79
C ASP A 4 9.07 -18.09 -5.76
N GLN A 5 9.42 -17.38 -6.85
CA GLN A 5 10.62 -16.56 -6.94
C GLN A 5 10.52 -15.33 -6.04
N LEU A 6 9.38 -14.63 -6.07
CA LEU A 6 9.13 -13.47 -5.22
C LEU A 6 9.24 -13.84 -3.73
N ILE A 7 8.61 -14.95 -3.34
CA ILE A 7 8.67 -15.45 -1.96
C ILE A 7 10.11 -15.81 -1.58
N ALA A 8 10.85 -16.50 -2.45
CA ALA A 8 12.24 -16.88 -2.18
C ALA A 8 13.14 -15.64 -1.97
N GLU A 9 12.97 -14.58 -2.76
CA GLU A 9 13.72 -13.33 -2.60
C GLU A 9 13.35 -12.61 -1.29
N LEU A 10 12.05 -12.56 -0.96
CA LEU A 10 11.57 -11.96 0.29
C LEU A 10 12.11 -12.70 1.53
N LEU A 11 12.13 -14.03 1.50
CA LEU A 11 12.67 -14.86 2.57
C LEU A 11 14.20 -14.78 2.67
N ALA A 12 14.90 -14.76 1.54
CA ALA A 12 16.36 -14.68 1.50
C ALA A 12 16.90 -13.38 2.11
N ARG A 13 16.10 -12.31 2.07
CA ARG A 13 16.44 -11.02 2.67
C ARG A 13 16.55 -11.08 4.19
N GLY A 14 15.76 -11.93 4.86
CA GLY A 14 15.85 -12.15 6.30
C GLY A 14 15.37 -10.99 7.19
N ASP A 15 14.93 -9.87 6.62
CA ASP A 15 14.44 -8.69 7.35
C ASP A 15 12.95 -8.80 7.74
N MET A 16 12.30 -9.91 7.38
CA MET A 16 10.88 -10.16 7.64
C MET A 16 10.66 -10.56 9.11
N ASN A 17 9.54 -10.16 9.69
CA ASN A 17 9.16 -10.65 11.02
C ASN A 17 8.72 -12.14 10.94
N ASP A 18 8.66 -12.82 12.09
CA ASP A 18 8.25 -14.23 12.17
C ASP A 18 6.86 -14.51 11.58
N GLU A 19 5.93 -13.58 11.74
CA GLU A 19 4.55 -13.73 11.24
C GLU A 19 4.51 -13.67 9.71
N THR A 20 5.14 -12.67 9.11
CA THR A 20 5.26 -12.52 7.66
C THR A 20 6.06 -13.68 7.07
N THR A 21 7.12 -14.14 7.75
CA THR A 21 7.89 -15.31 7.31
C THR A 21 7.02 -16.57 7.25
N ARG A 22 6.17 -16.80 8.25
CA ARG A 22 5.23 -17.94 8.25
C ARG A 22 4.19 -17.81 7.14
N GLU A 23 3.65 -16.62 6.94
CA GLU A 23 2.66 -16.39 5.88
C GLU A 23 3.25 -16.59 4.48
N LEU A 24 4.47 -16.09 4.24
CA LEU A 24 5.19 -16.33 2.98
C LEU A 24 5.43 -17.83 2.72
N ASN A 25 5.77 -18.60 3.75
CA ASN A 25 5.92 -20.05 3.62
C ASN A 25 4.58 -20.73 3.30
N ARG A 26 3.49 -20.31 3.96
CA ARG A 26 2.14 -20.81 3.66
C ARG A 26 1.74 -20.53 2.21
N MET A 27 1.92 -19.28 1.75
CA MET A 27 1.65 -18.89 0.36
C MET A 27 2.48 -19.70 -0.64
N LEU A 28 3.72 -20.06 -0.30
CA LEU A 28 4.57 -20.93 -1.14
C LEU A 28 4.00 -22.35 -1.25
N GLU A 29 3.47 -22.90 -0.15
CA GLU A 29 2.80 -24.20 -0.14
C GLU A 29 1.50 -24.16 -0.95
N ASP A 30 0.70 -23.11 -0.79
CA ASP A 30 -0.54 -22.92 -1.53
C ASP A 30 -0.28 -22.75 -3.04
N PHE A 31 0.79 -22.05 -3.43
CA PHE A 31 1.24 -21.97 -4.82
C PHE A 31 1.64 -23.33 -5.38
N ARG A 32 2.44 -24.11 -4.64
CA ARG A 32 2.84 -25.47 -5.05
C ARG A 32 1.65 -26.43 -5.16
N ALA A 33 0.62 -26.21 -4.35
CA ALA A 33 -0.62 -26.96 -4.41
C ALA A 33 -1.58 -26.47 -5.51
N GLY A 34 -1.25 -25.39 -6.23
CA GLY A 34 -2.13 -24.77 -7.23
C GLY A 34 -3.38 -24.12 -6.63
N LYS A 35 -3.32 -23.71 -5.36
CA LYS A 35 -4.42 -23.12 -4.58
C LYS A 35 -4.20 -21.66 -4.21
N LEU A 36 -3.09 -21.07 -4.64
CA LEU A 36 -2.81 -19.66 -4.39
C LEU A 36 -3.92 -18.79 -5.00
N GLU A 37 -4.49 -17.88 -4.20
CA GLU A 37 -5.53 -16.99 -4.71
C GLU A 37 -4.90 -15.86 -5.55
N PRO A 38 -5.64 -15.31 -6.53
CA PRO A 38 -5.15 -14.18 -7.32
C PRO A 38 -4.77 -12.95 -6.47
N GLU A 39 -5.47 -12.76 -5.35
CA GLU A 39 -5.20 -11.69 -4.39
C GLU A 39 -3.85 -11.88 -3.66
N ASP A 40 -3.45 -13.13 -3.41
CA ASP A 40 -2.16 -13.45 -2.81
C ASP A 40 -1.01 -13.17 -3.78
N ASP A 41 -1.16 -13.49 -5.07
CA ASP A 41 -0.15 -13.15 -6.10
C ASP A 41 0.04 -11.63 -6.19
N ALA A 42 -1.06 -10.86 -6.20
CA ALA A 42 -1.00 -9.40 -6.21
C ALA A 42 -0.32 -8.84 -4.94
N TYR A 43 -0.64 -9.41 -3.77
CA TYR A 43 0.01 -9.05 -2.51
C TYR A 43 1.52 -9.30 -2.53
N LEU A 44 1.96 -10.47 -3.01
CA LEU A 44 3.38 -10.84 -3.10
C LEU A 44 4.16 -9.88 -4.01
N ARG A 45 3.58 -9.50 -5.16
CA ARG A 45 4.17 -8.52 -6.07
C ARG A 45 4.31 -7.14 -5.42
N ALA A 46 3.25 -6.66 -4.77
CA ALA A 46 3.26 -5.37 -4.09
C ALA A 46 4.26 -5.33 -2.94
N LEU A 47 4.33 -6.40 -2.13
CA LEU A 47 5.29 -6.54 -1.04
C LEU A 47 6.72 -6.54 -1.58
N HIS A 48 6.99 -7.31 -2.63
CA HIS A 48 8.31 -7.36 -3.28
C HIS A 48 8.77 -6.00 -3.82
N ALA A 49 7.89 -5.29 -4.55
CA ALA A 49 8.19 -3.95 -5.06
C ALA A 49 8.50 -2.96 -3.93
N ARG A 50 7.66 -2.95 -2.88
CA ARG A 50 7.86 -2.11 -1.70
C ARG A 50 9.20 -2.38 -1.01
N ILE A 51 9.56 -3.64 -0.85
CA ILE A 51 10.76 -4.06 -0.12
C ILE A 51 12.02 -3.74 -0.92
N LEU A 52 12.05 -4.00 -2.23
CA LEU A 52 13.18 -3.68 -3.09
C LEU A 52 13.29 -2.20 -3.48
N ASN A 53 12.34 -1.37 -3.02
CA ASN A 53 12.20 0.03 -3.44
C ASN A 53 12.21 0.16 -4.98
N LEU A 54 11.77 -0.90 -5.66
CA LEU A 54 11.45 -0.88 -7.07
C LEU A 54 10.14 -0.12 -7.16
N ALA A 55 10.13 0.97 -7.92
CA ALA A 55 8.87 1.58 -8.31
C ALA A 55 7.97 0.44 -8.81
N PRO A 56 6.75 0.27 -8.28
CA PRO A 56 5.89 -0.81 -8.72
C PRO A 56 5.83 -0.71 -10.24
N GLU A 57 6.20 -1.80 -10.94
CA GLU A 57 5.84 -1.91 -12.35
C GLU A 57 4.35 -1.59 -12.39
N PRO A 58 3.90 -0.60 -13.19
CA PRO A 58 2.49 -0.33 -13.30
C PRO A 58 1.89 -1.58 -13.92
N GLU A 59 1.44 -2.49 -13.06
CA GLU A 59 0.39 -3.44 -13.37
C GLU A 59 -0.63 -2.61 -14.14
N GLU A 60 -0.97 -3.04 -15.36
CA GLU A 60 -2.07 -2.45 -16.13
C GLU A 60 -3.26 -2.42 -15.21
N ALA A 61 -3.42 -1.30 -14.51
CA ALA A 61 -4.45 -1.11 -13.54
C ALA A 61 -5.71 -1.20 -14.36
N ALA A 62 -6.46 -2.30 -14.22
CA ALA A 62 -7.90 -2.20 -14.28
C ALA A 62 -8.21 -0.93 -13.46
N PRO A 63 -8.76 0.13 -14.07
CA PRO A 63 -8.73 1.46 -13.50
C PRO A 63 -9.30 1.36 -12.11
N ALA A 64 -8.41 1.40 -11.11
CA ALA A 64 -8.79 1.37 -9.71
C ALA A 64 -9.63 2.62 -9.59
N SER A 65 -10.95 2.41 -9.58
CA SER A 65 -11.89 3.49 -9.38
C SER A 65 -11.44 4.09 -8.08
N PRO A 66 -10.98 5.36 -8.06
CA PRO A 66 -10.39 5.93 -6.87
C PRO A 66 -11.44 5.75 -5.78
N SER A 67 -11.14 4.92 -4.78
CA SER A 67 -12.00 4.72 -3.62
C SER A 67 -11.95 6.01 -2.82
N ARG A 68 -12.66 7.02 -3.33
CA ARG A 68 -12.92 8.29 -2.69
C ARG A 68 -13.92 7.98 -1.59
N LEU A 69 -13.42 7.85 -0.37
CA LEU A 69 -14.25 7.63 0.83
C LEU A 69 -15.33 8.71 1.02
N ASP A 70 -15.20 9.87 0.36
CA ASP A 70 -16.13 11.00 0.42
C ASP A 70 -16.53 11.60 -0.96
N GLY A 71 -16.26 10.89 -2.07
CA GLY A 71 -16.56 11.41 -3.42
C GLY A 71 -15.69 12.57 -3.92
N LEU A 72 -14.82 13.14 -3.08
CA LEU A 72 -13.89 14.21 -3.44
C LEU A 72 -12.59 13.68 -4.06
N THR A 73 -12.10 14.36 -5.10
CA THR A 73 -10.80 14.10 -5.74
C THR A 73 -9.64 14.43 -4.80
N ILE A 74 -8.43 13.93 -5.12
CA ILE A 74 -7.21 14.23 -4.36
C ILE A 74 -6.92 15.74 -4.33
N GLU A 75 -7.23 16.44 -5.43
CA GLU A 75 -7.07 17.88 -5.54
C GLU A 75 -8.07 18.63 -4.63
N GLU A 76 -9.33 18.18 -4.59
CA GLU A 76 -10.35 18.74 -3.69
C GLU A 76 -10.03 18.48 -2.21
N TRP A 77 -9.45 17.33 -1.89
CA TRP A 77 -8.96 17.04 -0.54
C TRP A 77 -7.82 17.95 -0.11
N ARG A 78 -6.90 18.29 -1.03
CA ARG A 78 -5.81 19.23 -0.77
C ARG A 78 -6.32 20.65 -0.55
N ASP A 79 -7.28 21.10 -1.38
CA ASP A 79 -7.89 22.42 -1.24
C ASP A 79 -8.63 22.55 0.09
N ARG A 80 -9.40 21.52 0.46
CA ARG A 80 -10.10 21.47 1.76
C ARG A 80 -9.14 21.47 2.95
N ALA A 81 -8.04 20.72 2.88
CA ALA A 81 -7.04 20.70 3.94
C ALA A 81 -6.40 22.09 4.12
N LEU A 82 -6.01 22.73 3.02
CA LEU A 82 -5.38 24.05 3.04
C LEU A 82 -6.32 25.14 3.59
N LYS A 83 -7.61 25.04 3.27
CA LYS A 83 -8.64 25.94 3.82
C LYS A 83 -8.82 25.73 5.33
N ALA A 84 -8.87 24.48 5.79
CA ALA A 84 -8.99 24.17 7.21
C ALA A 84 -7.78 24.67 8.02
N GLU A 85 -6.57 24.57 7.48
CA GLU A 85 -5.36 25.12 8.10
C GLU A 85 -5.39 26.66 8.20
N SER A 86 -5.92 27.33 7.17
CA SER A 86 -6.08 28.80 7.18
C SER A 86 -7.18 29.27 8.13
N GLU A 87 -8.24 28.50 8.29
CA GLU A 87 -9.31 28.78 9.27
C GLU A 87 -8.81 28.59 10.71
N LEU A 88 -8.00 27.55 10.96
CA LEU A 88 -7.39 27.31 12.27
C LEU A 88 -6.44 28.44 12.65
N ALA A 89 -5.58 28.89 11.72
CA ALA A 89 -4.66 30.00 11.95
C ALA A 89 -5.38 31.30 12.34
N GLN A 90 -6.53 31.59 11.71
CA GLN A 90 -7.34 32.77 12.04
C GLN A 90 -8.00 32.65 13.42
N VAL A 91 -8.46 31.45 13.81
CA VAL A 91 -9.02 31.22 15.14
C VAL A 91 -7.95 31.34 16.23
N GLU A 92 -6.74 30.82 16.01
CA GLU A 92 -5.61 30.97 16.93
C GLU A 92 -5.16 32.43 17.06
N GLU A 93 -5.14 33.19 15.96
CA GLU A 93 -4.78 34.61 15.99
C GLU A 93 -5.84 35.47 16.69
N ALA A 94 -7.13 35.15 16.51
CA ALA A 94 -8.23 35.78 17.23
C ALA A 94 -8.20 35.45 18.74
N ALA A 95 -7.86 34.22 19.12
CA ALA A 95 -7.72 33.80 20.51
C ALA A 95 -6.50 34.42 21.23
N ARG A 96 -5.50 34.86 20.47
CA ARG A 96 -4.27 35.49 21.01
C ARG A 96 -4.37 37.01 21.16
N ASN A 97 -5.26 37.65 20.41
CA ASN A 97 -5.43 39.12 20.38
C ASN A 97 -6.72 39.62 21.07
N GLY A 98 -7.46 38.75 21.75
CA GLY A 98 -8.61 39.09 22.62
C GLY A 98 -8.28 38.91 24.09
#